data_AF-A0A3N5G6T3-F1
#
_entry.id   AF-A0A3N5G6T3-F1
#
_cell.length_a   1.000
_cell.length_b   1.000
_cell.length_c   1.000
_cell.angle_alpha   90.00
_cell.angle_beta   90.00
_cell.angle_gamma   90.00
#
_symmetry.space_group_name_H-M   'P 1'
#
loop_
_entity.id
_entity.type
_entity.pdbx_description
1 polymer ?
#
loop_
_entity_poly.entity_id
_entity_poly.type
_entity_poly.pdbx_seq_one_letter_code
_entity_poly.pdbx_strand_id
1 'polypeptide(L)'
;MNKNTDWELIHSEPGPQLALFRTRYDLMKNPRNAKSLKAIVLETQDWVNVLALTPEQKILTVRQYRFGIGKSTTEIPAGLMD
;
A
#
# COMPACT_ATOMS: atom_id res chain seq x y z
N MET A 1 -24.27 12.95 15.20
CA MET A 1 -23.97 13.40 13.82
C MET A 1 -22.89 12.49 13.26
N ASN A 2 -23.19 11.68 12.25
CA ASN A 2 -22.18 10.89 11.55
C ASN A 2 -21.25 11.87 10.82
N LYS A 3 -20.01 12.02 11.29
CA LYS A 3 -19.00 12.79 10.56
C LYS A 3 -18.56 11.92 9.38
N ASN A 4 -18.82 12.39 8.17
CA ASN A 4 -18.27 11.77 6.97
C ASN A 4 -16.74 11.83 7.04
N THR A 5 -16.08 10.67 7.00
CA THR A 5 -14.61 10.53 7.04
C THR A 5 -13.99 10.41 5.65
N ASP A 6 -14.83 10.32 4.63
CA ASP A 6 -14.39 10.03 3.28
C ASP A 6 -13.84 11.30 2.64
N TRP A 7 -12.65 11.17 2.05
CA TRP A 7 -12.05 12.25 1.27
C TRP A 7 -12.66 12.27 -0.12
N GLU A 8 -12.99 13.47 -0.61
CA GLU A 8 -13.53 13.67 -1.95
C GLU A 8 -12.39 13.77 -2.96
N LEU A 9 -12.38 12.92 -3.99
CA LEU A 9 -11.48 13.04 -5.12
C LEU A 9 -11.95 14.18 -6.03
N ILE A 10 -11.14 15.24 -6.15
CA ILE A 10 -11.43 16.38 -7.03
C ILE A 10 -10.91 16.11 -8.45
N HIS A 11 -9.68 15.59 -8.55
CA HIS A 11 -8.99 15.41 -9.82
C HIS A 11 -7.88 14.36 -9.69
N SER A 12 -7.65 13.60 -10.77
CA SER A 12 -6.52 12.67 -10.90
C SER A 12 -5.73 12.99 -12.16
N GLU A 13 -4.40 12.99 -12.05
CA GLU A 13 -3.48 13.13 -13.19
C GLU A 13 -2.45 11.99 -13.20
N PRO A 14 -2.04 11.50 -14.37
CA PRO A 14 -1.04 10.44 -14.46
C PRO A 14 0.34 10.95 -14.02
N GLY A 15 1.08 10.09 -13.32
CA GLY A 15 2.49 10.26 -13.02
C GLY A 15 3.38 9.41 -13.94
N PRO A 16 4.71 9.41 -13.71
CA PRO A 16 5.63 8.58 -14.48
C PRO A 16 5.36 7.08 -14.28
N GLN A 17 5.56 6.30 -15.33
CA GLN A 17 5.57 4.84 -15.21
C GLN A 17 6.86 4.41 -14.49
N LEU A 18 6.72 3.62 -13.43
CA LEU A 18 7.85 2.99 -12.73
C LEU A 18 7.88 1.49 -13.06
N ALA A 19 9.00 0.85 -12.75
CA ALA A 19 9.20 -0.57 -13.06
C ALA A 19 8.14 -1.49 -12.43
N LEU A 20 7.68 -1.17 -11.21
CA LEU A 20 6.70 -1.97 -10.47
C LEU A 20 5.35 -1.28 -10.28
N PHE A 21 5.27 0.02 -10.57
CA PHE A 21 4.11 0.83 -10.21
C PHE A 21 3.67 1.71 -11.37
N ARG A 22 2.36 1.75 -11.60
CA ARG A 22 1.75 2.91 -12.25
C ARG A 22 1.60 3.99 -11.19
N THR A 23 1.83 5.24 -11.54
CA THR A 23 1.71 6.33 -10.58
C THR A 23 0.67 7.33 -11.02
N ARG A 24 -0.03 7.91 -10.04
CA ARG A 24 -0.95 9.05 -10.26
C ARG A 24 -0.88 10.02 -9.09
N TYR A 25 -1.29 11.25 -9.35
CA TYR A 25 -1.49 12.26 -8.33
C TYR A 25 -2.98 12.56 -8.19
N ASP A 26 -3.51 12.34 -6.99
CA ASP A 26 -4.91 12.56 -6.67
C ASP A 26 -5.04 13.83 -5.83
N LEU A 27 -5.78 14.81 -6.33
CA LEU A 27 -6.16 15.99 -5.56
C LEU A 27 -7.38 15.63 -4.70
N MET A 28 -7.15 15.44 -3.40
CA MET A 28 -8.13 14.97 -2.43
C MET A 28 -8.56 16.10 -1.50
N LYS A 29 -9.86 16.26 -1.25
CA LYS A 29 -10.41 17.23 -0.30
C LYS A 29 -10.64 16.59 1.06
N ASN A 30 -10.09 17.19 2.10
CA ASN A 30 -10.26 16.73 3.47
C ASN A 30 -11.67 17.09 4.00
N PRO A 31 -12.48 16.11 4.45
CA PRO A 31 -13.84 16.38 4.91
C PRO A 31 -13.91 17.18 6.22
N ARG A 32 -12.80 17.27 6.97
CA ARG A 32 -12.75 17.96 8.27
C ARG A 32 -12.52 19.46 8.18
N ASN A 33 -11.81 19.93 7.15
CA ASN A 33 -11.40 21.33 7.04
C ASN A 33 -11.45 21.89 5.61
N ALA A 34 -11.99 21.14 4.66
CA ALA A 34 -12.11 21.48 3.24
C ALA A 34 -10.79 21.80 2.52
N LYS A 35 -9.62 21.57 3.14
CA LYS A 35 -8.32 21.76 2.49
C LYS A 35 -8.06 20.62 1.51
N SER A 36 -7.45 20.96 0.37
CA SER A 36 -7.01 19.97 -0.61
C SER A 36 -5.58 19.52 -0.35
N LEU A 37 -5.30 18.24 -0.63
CA LEU A 37 -3.99 17.60 -0.58
C LEU A 37 -3.73 16.93 -1.92
N LYS A 38 -2.54 17.12 -2.49
CA LYS A 38 -2.08 16.32 -3.62
C LYS A 38 -1.45 15.04 -3.10
N ALA A 39 -2.18 13.94 -3.13
CA ALA A 39 -1.72 12.62 -2.71
C ALA A 39 -0.93 11.94 -3.85
N ILE A 40 0.15 11.25 -3.49
CA ILE A 40 0.91 10.41 -4.41
C ILE A 40 0.34 8.99 -4.28
N VAL A 41 -0.12 8.42 -5.38
CA VAL A 41 -0.68 7.07 -5.41
C VAL A 41 0.22 6.18 -6.27
N LEU A 42 0.66 5.06 -5.68
CA LEU A 42 1.38 3.99 -6.37
C LEU A 42 0.41 2.83 -6.56
N GLU A 43 0.03 2.59 -7.80
CA GLU A 43 -0.87 1.49 -8.18
C GLU A 43 -0.04 0.25 -8.54
N THR A 44 -0.41 -0.88 -7.96
CA THR A 44 0.18 -2.20 -8.19
C THR A 44 -0.95 -3.24 -8.27
N GLN A 45 -0.63 -4.42 -8.77
CA GLN A 45 -1.53 -5.58 -8.64
C GLN A 45 -1.82 -5.90 -7.17
N ASP A 46 -2.92 -6.59 -6.94
CA ASP A 46 -3.28 -7.06 -5.61
C ASP A 46 -2.19 -7.96 -5.01
N TRP A 47 -2.11 -7.97 -3.68
CA TRP A 47 -1.07 -8.66 -2.94
C TRP A 47 -1.68 -9.58 -1.89
N VAL A 48 -1.11 -10.77 -1.71
CA VAL A 48 -1.49 -11.73 -0.66
C VAL A 48 -0.40 -11.90 0.38
N ASN A 49 -0.81 -12.06 1.63
CA ASN A 49 0.05 -12.44 2.75
C ASN A 49 -0.38 -13.82 3.26
N VAL A 50 0.57 -14.69 3.55
CA VAL A 50 0.31 -16.07 3.98
C VAL A 50 0.79 -16.25 5.42
N LEU A 51 -0.13 -16.62 6.31
CA LEU A 51 0.19 -17.03 7.67
C LEU A 51 0.08 -18.56 7.77
N ALA A 52 1.21 -19.26 7.62
CA ALA A 52 1.26 -20.72 7.72
C ALA A 52 1.69 -21.17 9.12
N LEU A 53 1.02 -22.20 9.65
CA LEU A 53 1.31 -22.80 10.95
C LEU A 53 1.89 -24.20 10.78
N THR A 54 2.91 -24.54 11.56
CA THR A 54 3.38 -25.93 11.71
C THR A 54 2.44 -26.70 12.64
N PRO A 55 2.50 -28.06 12.68
CA PRO A 55 1.74 -28.85 13.64
C PRO A 55 2.00 -28.46 15.11
N GLU A 56 3.20 -27.94 15.41
CA GLU A 56 3.60 -27.43 16.73
C GLU A 56 3.19 -25.97 16.96
N GLN A 57 2.29 -25.41 16.16
CA GLN A 57 1.78 -24.04 16.25
C GLN A 57 2.84 -22.94 16.10
N LYS A 58 3.92 -23.22 15.36
CA LYS A 58 4.91 -22.21 14.99
C LYS A 58 4.53 -21.51 13.69
N ILE A 59 4.88 -20.23 13.56
CA ILE A 59 4.65 -19.46 12.33
C ILE A 59 5.81 -19.66 11.36
N LEU A 60 5.51 -20.04 10.13
CA LEU A 60 6.49 -20.05 9.05
C LEU A 60 6.81 -18.62 8.62
N THR A 61 8.10 -18.30 8.55
CA THR A 61 8.61 -16.98 8.17
C THR A 61 9.70 -17.10 7.11
N VAL A 62 9.98 -15.99 6.44
CA VAL A 62 11.09 -15.83 5.49
C VAL A 62 12.01 -14.70 5.96
N ARG A 63 13.28 -14.77 5.53
CA ARG A 63 14.25 -13.67 5.70
C ARG A 63 14.47 -13.00 4.35
N GLN A 64 14.07 -11.75 4.22
CA GLN A 64 14.11 -11.01 2.95
C GLN A 64 14.84 -9.68 3.12
N TYR A 65 15.68 -9.32 2.14
CA TYR A 65 16.31 -8.01 2.09
C TYR A 65 15.32 -6.96 1.54
N ARG A 66 15.06 -5.90 2.31
CA ARG A 66 14.15 -4.81 1.94
C ARG A 66 14.93 -3.57 1.55
N PHE A 67 15.01 -3.30 0.24
CA PHE A 67 15.73 -2.15 -0.31
C PHE A 67 15.32 -0.81 0.30
N GLY A 68 14.02 -0.57 0.52
CA GLY A 68 13.52 0.70 1.05
C GLY A 68 14.03 1.06 2.46
N ILE A 69 14.54 0.08 3.21
CA ILE A 69 15.11 0.25 4.56
C ILE A 69 16.54 -0.29 4.66
N GLY A 70 17.12 -0.79 3.57
CA GLY A 70 18.50 -1.25 3.47
C GLY A 70 18.89 -2.44 4.36
N LYS A 71 17.93 -3.28 4.81
CA LYS A 71 18.20 -4.38 5.75
C LYS A 71 17.41 -5.65 5.46
N SER A 72 17.92 -6.78 5.97
CA SER A 72 17.17 -8.04 6.01
C SER A 72 16.17 -8.04 7.17
N THR A 73 14.94 -8.43 6.88
CA THR A 73 13.81 -8.52 7.82
C THR A 73 13.26 -9.94 7.88
N THR A 74 12.71 -10.30 9.04
CA THR A 74 11.92 -11.53 9.21
C THR A 74 10.46 -11.19 8.97
N GLU A 75 9.83 -11.89 8.04
CA GLU A 75 8.49 -11.56 7.54
C GLU A 75 7.66 -12.82 7.29
N ILE A 76 6.35 -12.67 7.20
CA ILE A 76 5.49 -13.71 6.64
C ILE A 76 5.67 -13.77 5.11
N PRO A 77 5.56 -14.95 4.48
CA PRO A 77 5.54 -15.04 3.03
C PRO A 77 4.43 -14.16 2.43
N ALA A 78 4.76 -13.45 1.36
CA ALA A 78 3.82 -12.56 0.70
C ALA A 78 4.23 -12.39 -0.77
N GLY A 79 3.26 -12.15 -1.67
CA GLY A 79 3.54 -11.90 -3.08
C GLY A 79 2.37 -11.23 -3.81
N LEU A 80 2.67 -10.73 -5.02
CA LEU A 80 1.66 -10.24 -5.96
C LEU A 80 0.80 -11.42 -6.46
N MET A 81 -0.47 -11.15 -6.72
CA MET A 81 -1.36 -12.09 -7.40
C MET A 81 -1.25 -11.95 -8.92
N ASP A 82 -1.27 -13.07 -9.64
CA ASP A 82 -1.40 -13.15 -11.11
C ASP A 82 -2.88 -13.39 -11.49
#